data_AF-A0A437PPW6-F1
#
_entry.id   AF-A0A437PPW6-F1
#
_cell.length_a   1.000
_cell.length_b   1.000
_cell.length_c   1.000
_cell.angle_alpha   90.00
_cell.angle_beta   90.00
_cell.angle_gamma   90.00
#
_symmetry.space_group_name_H-M   'P 1'
#
loop_
_entity.id
_entity.type
_entity.pdbx_description
1 polymer ?
#
loop_
_entity_poly.entity_id
_entity_poly.type
_entity_poly.pdbx_seq_one_letter_code
_entity_poly.pdbx_strand_id
1 'polypeptide(L)'
;MKSAYTLKLALSINYILSLFVFTILTNFVTLGAKSEKLILNQPPEITWKHPEVIQIKSGSSKNLSYSCSDPEFHRMNANIRQVKDKGNGKSKLNLNATLNSVQIAVPASASSNETYFIQLEIKDEGNPPQSALQSIEVRII
;
A
#
# COMPACT_ATOMS: atom_id res chain seq x y z
N MET A 1 -28.57 26.35 67.64
CA MET A 1 -27.59 26.76 66.60
C MET A 1 -26.82 25.60 65.94
N LYS A 2 -27.10 24.31 66.21
CA LYS A 2 -26.39 23.16 65.57
C LYS A 2 -26.88 22.78 64.16
N SER A 3 -28.13 23.13 63.80
CA SER A 3 -28.80 22.67 62.58
C SER A 3 -28.29 23.31 61.27
N ALA A 4 -27.89 24.60 61.31
CA ALA A 4 -27.43 25.30 60.11
C ALA A 4 -26.04 24.84 59.64
N TYR A 5 -25.16 24.44 60.57
CA TYR A 5 -23.81 23.98 60.25
C TYR A 5 -23.82 22.56 59.65
N THR A 6 -24.69 21.69 60.14
CA THR A 6 -24.87 20.34 59.59
C THR A 6 -25.44 20.38 58.18
N LEU A 7 -26.35 21.31 57.89
CA LEU A 7 -26.92 21.48 56.56
C LEU A 7 -25.86 21.99 55.56
N LYS A 8 -25.07 23.00 55.94
CA LYS A 8 -23.99 23.54 55.10
C LYS A 8 -22.91 22.50 54.80
N LEU A 9 -22.56 21.67 55.80
CA LEU A 9 -21.59 20.60 55.64
C LEU A 9 -22.10 19.49 54.70
N ALA A 10 -23.37 19.12 54.79
CA ALA A 10 -23.98 18.13 53.90
C ALA A 10 -24.03 18.64 52.44
N LEU A 11 -24.37 19.91 52.23
CA LEU A 11 -24.34 20.53 50.90
C LEU A 11 -22.93 20.58 50.30
N SER A 12 -21.91 20.91 51.10
CA SER A 12 -20.52 20.92 50.62
C SER A 12 -20.00 19.53 50.27
N ILE A 13 -20.37 18.49 51.03
CA ILE A 13 -19.98 17.11 50.75
C ILE A 13 -20.63 16.61 49.44
N ASN A 14 -21.92 16.88 49.24
CA ASN A 14 -22.61 16.52 48.01
C ASN A 14 -22.02 17.21 46.78
N TYR A 15 -21.61 18.47 46.91
CA TYR A 15 -20.95 19.20 45.83
C TYR A 15 -19.57 18.63 45.48
N ILE A 16 -18.77 18.27 46.49
CA ILE A 16 -17.46 17.64 46.28
C ILE A 16 -17.61 16.25 45.62
N LEU A 17 -18.60 15.45 46.05
CA LEU A 17 -18.90 14.17 45.41
C LEU A 17 -19.33 14.34 43.95
N SER A 18 -20.16 15.33 43.63
CA SER A 18 -20.63 15.54 42.25
C SER A 18 -19.48 15.98 41.33
N LEU A 19 -18.59 16.85 41.82
CA LEU A 19 -17.37 17.23 41.10
C LEU A 19 -16.48 16.02 40.85
N PHE A 20 -16.29 15.15 41.85
CA PHE A 20 -15.47 13.94 41.71
C PHE A 20 -16.07 12.96 40.68
N VAL A 21 -17.38 12.73 40.72
CA VAL A 21 -18.08 11.88 39.73
C VAL A 21 -17.99 12.49 38.33
N PHE A 22 -18.15 13.81 38.20
CA PHE A 22 -18.04 14.50 36.92
C PHE A 22 -16.62 14.39 36.33
N THR A 23 -15.59 14.57 37.15
CA THR A 23 -14.19 14.38 36.73
C THR A 23 -13.89 12.94 36.32
N ILE A 24 -14.41 11.94 37.02
CA ILE A 24 -14.25 10.54 36.62
C ILE A 24 -14.93 10.30 35.27
N LEU A 25 -16.17 10.77 35.10
CA LEU A 25 -16.94 10.58 33.87
C LEU A 25 -16.28 11.26 32.66
N THR A 26 -15.79 12.50 32.81
CA THR A 26 -15.10 13.19 31.71
C THR A 26 -13.78 12.52 31.34
N ASN A 27 -13.03 11.97 32.30
CA ASN A 27 -11.83 11.18 32.01
C ASN A 27 -12.17 9.89 31.24
N PHE A 28 -13.22 9.14 31.63
CA PHE A 28 -13.65 7.96 30.89
C PHE A 28 -14.15 8.27 29.48
N VAL A 29 -14.88 9.37 29.29
CA VAL A 29 -15.33 9.81 27.96
C VAL A 29 -14.14 10.24 27.09
N THR A 30 -13.15 10.92 27.67
CA THR A 30 -11.93 11.33 26.93
C THR A 30 -11.06 10.13 26.56
N LEU A 31 -10.95 9.14 27.45
CA LEU A 31 -10.29 7.86 27.18
C LEU A 31 -11.04 7.03 26.12
N GLY A 32 -12.37 7.03 26.16
CA GLY A 32 -13.22 6.33 25.17
C GLY A 32 -13.28 7.02 23.80
N ALA A 33 -13.04 8.33 23.75
CA ALA A 33 -12.98 9.11 22.50
C ALA A 33 -11.63 9.00 21.77
N LYS A 34 -10.57 8.54 22.45
CA LYS A 34 -9.31 8.15 21.82
C LYS A 34 -9.44 6.73 21.26
N SER A 35 -10.36 6.56 20.32
CA SER A 35 -10.38 5.39 19.46
C SER A 35 -9.07 5.38 18.68
N GLU A 36 -8.16 4.46 19.01
CA GLU A 36 -7.05 4.13 18.14
C GLU A 36 -7.67 3.65 16.83
N LYS A 37 -7.66 4.52 15.81
CA LYS A 37 -8.00 4.12 14.46
C LYS A 37 -7.08 2.94 14.14
N LEU A 38 -7.62 1.73 14.06
CA LEU A 38 -6.91 0.58 13.55
C LEU A 38 -6.45 0.97 12.14
N ILE A 39 -5.16 1.27 11.98
CA ILE A 39 -4.58 1.58 10.68
C ILE A 39 -4.50 0.24 9.97
N LEU A 40 -5.54 -0.07 9.20
CA LEU A 40 -5.54 -1.23 8.33
C LEU A 40 -4.49 -1.00 7.24
N ASN A 41 -3.58 -1.97 7.05
CA ASN A 41 -2.57 -1.91 6.01
C ASN A 41 -3.20 -1.73 4.63
N GLN A 42 -2.71 -0.77 3.83
CA GLN A 42 -3.20 -0.50 2.48
C GLN A 42 -2.24 -1.07 1.44
N PRO A 43 -2.72 -1.45 0.24
CA PRO A 43 -1.84 -1.91 -0.82
C PRO A 43 -0.92 -0.79 -1.31
N PRO A 44 0.30 -1.12 -1.76
CA PRO A 44 1.18 -0.18 -2.46
C PRO A 44 0.51 0.42 -3.70
N GLU A 45 0.92 1.63 -4.08
CA GLU A 45 0.53 2.25 -5.34
C GLU A 45 1.65 2.09 -6.38
N ILE A 46 1.30 1.84 -7.65
CA ILE A 46 2.25 1.71 -8.75
C ILE A 46 1.88 2.72 -9.85
N THR A 47 2.87 3.51 -10.29
CA THR A 47 2.69 4.50 -11.37
C THR A 47 3.79 4.34 -12.42
N TRP A 48 3.41 3.93 -13.63
CA TRP A 48 4.32 3.85 -14.77
C TRP A 48 4.63 5.22 -15.36
N LYS A 49 5.87 5.38 -15.84
CA LYS A 49 6.32 6.58 -16.57
C LYS A 49 6.36 6.36 -18.08
N HIS A 50 5.71 5.31 -18.56
CA HIS A 50 5.74 4.85 -19.96
C HIS A 50 4.32 4.63 -20.48
N PRO A 51 4.12 4.60 -21.81
CA PRO A 51 2.86 4.17 -22.39
C PRO A 51 2.51 2.74 -21.98
N GLU A 52 1.21 2.43 -21.99
CA GLU A 52 0.67 1.09 -21.68
C GLU A 52 1.18 0.01 -22.66
N VAL A 53 1.49 0.41 -23.90
CA VAL A 53 2.03 -0.47 -24.95
C VAL A 53 3.43 -0.02 -25.33
N ILE A 54 4.37 -0.97 -25.31
CA ILE A 54 5.79 -0.71 -25.54
C ILE A 54 6.30 -1.61 -26.65
N GLN A 55 6.99 -1.03 -27.62
CA GLN A 55 7.65 -1.79 -28.68
C GLN A 55 9.13 -1.95 -28.39
N ILE A 56 9.66 -3.16 -28.56
CA ILE A 56 11.08 -3.49 -28.34
C ILE A 56 11.58 -4.37 -29.48
N LYS A 57 12.76 -4.04 -30.02
CA LYS A 57 13.36 -4.79 -31.12
C LYS A 57 13.93 -6.12 -30.66
N SER A 58 13.81 -7.18 -31.44
CA SER A 58 14.51 -8.44 -31.17
C SER A 58 16.02 -8.24 -31.00
N GLY A 59 16.61 -8.89 -29.99
CA GLY A 59 18.03 -8.76 -29.66
C GLY A 59 18.40 -7.47 -28.91
N SER A 60 17.42 -6.68 -28.47
CA SER A 60 17.65 -5.45 -27.71
C SER A 60 17.07 -5.51 -26.30
N SER A 61 17.42 -4.54 -25.45
CA SER A 61 16.89 -4.41 -24.10
C SER A 61 16.32 -3.01 -23.87
N LYS A 62 15.30 -2.92 -23.03
CA LYS A 62 14.69 -1.65 -22.63
C LYS A 62 14.51 -1.60 -21.11
N ASN A 63 14.90 -0.48 -20.52
CA ASN A 63 14.64 -0.18 -19.11
C ASN A 63 13.41 0.71 -19.00
N LEU A 64 12.49 0.33 -18.12
CA LEU A 64 11.22 0.98 -17.87
C LEU A 64 11.16 1.43 -16.42
N SER A 65 11.16 2.73 -16.21
CA SER A 65 10.98 3.32 -14.89
C SER A 65 9.51 3.35 -14.46
N TYR A 66 9.30 3.09 -13.18
CA TYR A 66 8.03 3.28 -12.48
C TYR A 66 8.31 3.86 -11.10
N SER A 67 7.27 4.32 -10.41
CA SER A 67 7.34 4.65 -8.99
C SER A 67 6.39 3.75 -8.22
N CYS A 68 6.83 3.29 -7.06
CA CYS A 68 5.97 2.64 -6.09
C CYS A 68 6.01 3.39 -4.75
N SER A 69 4.86 3.48 -4.08
CA SER A 69 4.75 4.09 -2.75
C SER A 69 3.78 3.29 -1.88
N ASP A 70 4.20 3.06 -0.65
CA ASP A 70 3.36 2.48 0.40
C ASP A 70 2.81 3.62 1.28
N PRO A 71 1.48 3.74 1.47
CA PRO A 71 0.91 4.81 2.29
C PRO A 71 1.39 4.79 3.75
N GLU A 72 1.73 3.60 4.25
CA GLU A 72 2.21 3.36 5.61
C GLU A 72 3.75 3.22 5.69
N PHE A 73 4.47 3.43 4.57
CA PHE A 73 5.93 3.34 4.46
C PHE A 73 6.54 1.99 4.86
N HIS A 74 5.81 0.90 4.65
CA HIS A 74 6.37 -0.44 4.81
C HIS A 74 7.48 -0.71 3.79
N ARG A 75 8.32 -1.71 4.10
CA ARG A 75 9.23 -2.29 3.10
C ARG A 75 8.41 -2.96 2.00
N MET A 76 8.88 -2.84 0.78
CA MET A 76 8.24 -3.40 -0.40
C MET A 76 9.21 -4.29 -1.17
N ASN A 77 8.66 -5.30 -1.85
CA ASN A 77 9.38 -6.20 -2.73
C ASN A 77 8.75 -6.20 -4.12
N ALA A 78 9.58 -6.22 -5.17
CA ALA A 78 9.13 -6.24 -6.56
C ALA A 78 9.25 -7.64 -7.16
N ASN A 79 8.14 -8.18 -7.64
CA ASN A 79 8.06 -9.44 -8.37
C ASN A 79 7.62 -9.17 -9.81
N ILE A 80 8.22 -9.88 -10.76
CA ILE A 80 7.90 -9.69 -12.18
C ILE A 80 7.68 -11.02 -12.88
N ARG A 81 6.66 -11.06 -13.75
CA ARG A 81 6.30 -12.23 -14.55
C ARG A 81 5.91 -11.79 -15.97
N GLN A 82 6.02 -12.71 -16.92
CA GLN A 82 5.49 -12.53 -18.28
C GLN A 82 4.40 -13.55 -18.57
N VAL A 83 3.41 -13.12 -19.34
CA VAL A 83 2.41 -13.96 -19.97
C VAL A 83 2.49 -13.69 -21.46
N LYS A 84 2.72 -14.74 -22.27
CA LYS A 84 2.70 -14.60 -23.72
C LYS A 84 1.25 -14.53 -24.19
N ASP A 85 0.94 -13.51 -24.98
CA ASP A 85 -0.40 -13.31 -25.56
C ASP A 85 -0.45 -13.80 -27.01
N LYS A 86 0.48 -13.32 -27.84
CA LYS A 86 0.47 -13.59 -29.29
C LYS A 86 1.82 -14.05 -29.83
N GLY A 87 1.76 -14.88 -30.87
CA GLY A 87 2.89 -15.30 -31.70
C GLY A 87 3.33 -16.75 -31.44
N ASN A 88 4.02 -17.34 -32.42
CA ASN A 88 4.31 -18.78 -32.44
C ASN A 88 5.72 -19.16 -31.97
N GLY A 89 6.60 -18.19 -31.73
CA GLY A 89 7.94 -18.48 -31.21
C GLY A 89 7.92 -19.01 -29.78
N LYS A 90 9.03 -19.59 -29.33
CA LYS A 90 9.15 -20.16 -27.98
C LYS A 90 10.07 -19.35 -27.08
N SER A 91 10.49 -18.18 -27.56
CA SER A 91 11.39 -17.28 -26.85
C SER A 91 10.74 -16.80 -25.55
N LYS A 92 11.54 -16.66 -24.49
CA LYS A 92 11.13 -16.02 -23.23
C LYS A 92 11.92 -14.73 -23.09
N LEU A 93 11.26 -13.67 -22.65
CA LEU A 93 11.93 -12.42 -22.34
C LEU A 93 12.74 -12.56 -21.05
N ASN A 94 13.88 -11.91 -20.96
CA ASN A 94 14.66 -11.83 -19.73
C ASN A 94 14.21 -10.60 -18.95
N LEU A 95 13.70 -10.80 -17.74
CA LEU A 95 13.09 -9.75 -16.93
C LEU A 95 13.88 -9.58 -15.63
N ASN A 96 14.16 -8.33 -15.28
CA ASN A 96 14.71 -7.97 -13.99
C ASN A 96 13.93 -6.79 -13.43
N ALA A 97 13.39 -6.92 -12.22
CA ALA A 97 12.63 -5.87 -11.57
C ALA A 97 13.32 -5.42 -10.27
N THR A 98 13.28 -4.12 -10.06
CA THR A 98 13.72 -3.40 -8.87
C THR A 98 12.62 -2.40 -8.54
N LEU A 99 12.52 -1.92 -7.30
CA LEU A 99 11.43 -1.01 -6.87
C LEU A 99 11.21 0.24 -7.73
N ASN A 100 12.18 0.66 -8.55
CA ASN A 100 12.05 1.84 -9.40
C ASN A 100 12.19 1.56 -10.91
N SER A 101 12.50 0.32 -11.29
CA SER A 101 12.72 0.00 -12.70
C SER A 101 12.55 -1.48 -13.03
N VAL A 102 12.05 -1.72 -14.23
CA VAL A 102 12.01 -3.02 -14.88
C VAL A 102 12.92 -2.99 -16.10
N GLN A 103 13.86 -3.91 -16.18
CA GLN A 103 14.62 -4.18 -17.40
C GLN A 103 13.98 -5.36 -18.13
N ILE A 104 13.75 -5.18 -19.43
CA ILE A 104 13.24 -6.19 -20.35
C ILE A 104 14.28 -6.40 -21.43
N ALA A 105 14.88 -7.58 -21.49
CA ALA A 105 15.76 -7.98 -22.58
C ALA A 105 15.05 -8.99 -23.50
N VAL A 106 15.03 -8.66 -24.79
CA VAL A 106 14.42 -9.48 -25.83
C VAL A 106 15.51 -10.27 -26.53
N PRO A 107 15.45 -11.61 -26.56
CA PRO A 107 16.45 -12.42 -27.23
C PRO A 107 16.41 -12.18 -28.75
N ALA A 108 17.56 -12.33 -29.43
CA ALA A 108 17.64 -12.20 -30.89
C ALA A 108 16.79 -13.25 -31.64
N SER A 109 16.47 -14.37 -30.97
CA SER A 109 15.58 -15.41 -31.47
C SER A 109 14.09 -15.10 -31.34
N ALA A 110 13.71 -13.97 -30.71
CA ALA A 110 12.31 -13.56 -30.65
C ALA A 110 11.80 -13.19 -32.04
N SER A 111 10.62 -13.67 -32.40
CA SER A 111 10.01 -13.32 -33.68
C SER A 111 9.41 -11.92 -33.59
N SER A 112 9.55 -11.13 -34.65
CA SER A 112 8.68 -9.97 -34.83
C SER A 112 7.22 -10.45 -34.88
N ASN A 113 6.31 -9.66 -34.30
CA ASN A 113 4.88 -9.99 -34.06
C ASN A 113 4.56 -10.82 -32.81
N GLU A 114 5.52 -11.04 -31.91
CA GLU A 114 5.19 -11.57 -30.57
C GLU A 114 4.70 -10.48 -29.62
N THR A 115 3.72 -10.80 -28.79
CA THR A 115 3.17 -9.90 -27.76
C THR A 115 3.22 -10.58 -26.40
N TYR A 116 3.69 -9.86 -25.40
CA TYR A 116 3.82 -10.30 -24.02
C TYR A 116 3.16 -9.29 -23.08
N PHE A 117 2.39 -9.77 -22.10
CA PHE A 117 2.01 -8.97 -20.94
C PHE A 117 3.03 -9.15 -19.84
N ILE A 118 3.63 -8.04 -19.41
CA ILE A 118 4.54 -8.03 -18.27
C ILE A 118 3.75 -7.61 -17.04
N GLN A 119 3.67 -8.51 -16.07
CA GLN A 119 2.97 -8.30 -14.81
C GLN A 119 3.99 -7.95 -13.74
N LEU A 120 3.88 -6.72 -13.23
CA LEU A 120 4.64 -6.24 -12.08
C LEU A 120 3.76 -6.33 -10.84
N GLU A 121 4.21 -7.06 -9.84
CA GLU A 121 3.60 -7.13 -8.52
C GLU A 121 4.53 -6.44 -7.52
N ILE A 122 4.00 -5.45 -6.79
CA ILE A 122 4.67 -4.86 -5.63
C ILE A 122 3.93 -5.35 -4.38
N LYS A 123 4.67 -6.00 -3.48
CA LYS A 123 4.14 -6.54 -2.24
C LYS A 123 4.79 -5.86 -1.05
N ASP A 124 3.98 -5.38 -0.11
CA ASP A 124 4.46 -4.81 1.14
C ASP A 124 4.72 -5.89 2.21
N GLU A 125 5.33 -5.47 3.31
CA GLU A 125 5.57 -6.26 4.52
C GLU A 125 4.63 -5.85 5.68
N GLY A 126 3.49 -5.22 5.37
CA GLY A 126 2.51 -4.83 6.37
C GLY A 126 1.77 -6.03 6.97
N ASN A 127 0.84 -5.77 7.89
CA ASN A 127 0.08 -6.83 8.57
C ASN A 127 -1.45 -6.61 8.48
N PRO A 128 -2.19 -7.42 7.72
CA PRO A 128 -1.68 -8.45 6.81
C PRO A 128 -0.96 -7.84 5.60
N PRO A 129 -0.03 -8.56 4.96
CA PRO A 129 0.67 -8.06 3.77
C PRO A 129 -0.32 -7.78 2.63
N GLN A 130 -0.14 -6.67 1.93
CA GLN A 130 -0.91 -6.32 0.74
C GLN A 130 -0.04 -6.30 -0.52
N SER A 131 -0.67 -6.44 -1.68
CA SER A 131 -0.03 -6.44 -2.99
C SER A 131 -0.78 -5.55 -3.97
N ALA A 132 -0.04 -4.88 -4.86
CA ALA A 132 -0.58 -4.26 -6.05
C ALA A 132 0.00 -4.91 -7.31
N LEU A 133 -0.83 -5.07 -8.34
CA LEU A 133 -0.46 -5.70 -9.60
C LEU A 133 -0.81 -4.78 -10.77
N GLN A 134 0.15 -4.56 -11.66
CA GLN A 134 -0.07 -3.81 -12.89
C GLN A 134 0.55 -4.54 -14.08
N SER A 135 -0.13 -4.45 -15.23
CA SER A 135 0.31 -5.09 -16.46
C SER A 135 0.63 -4.04 -17.52
N ILE A 136 1.68 -4.29 -18.31
CA ILE A 136 2.00 -3.53 -19.52
C ILE A 136 2.11 -4.48 -20.71
N GLU A 137 1.73 -4.00 -21.89
CA GLU A 137 1.86 -4.77 -23.13
C GLU A 137 3.21 -4.49 -23.79
N VAL A 138 3.94 -5.55 -24.14
CA VAL A 138 5.21 -5.48 -24.87
C VAL A 138 5.05 -6.18 -26.22
N ARG A 139 5.26 -5.42 -27.30
CA ARG A 139 5.24 -5.92 -28.68
C ARG A 139 6.67 -6.01 -29.22
N ILE A 140 6.99 -7.16 -29.80
CA ILE A 140 8.30 -7.40 -30.42
C ILE A 140 8.25 -6.96 -31.88
N ILE A 141 9.21 -6.10 -32.25
CA ILE A 141 9.36 -5.53 -33.61
C ILE A 141 10.69 -5.91 -34.26
#